data_AF-A0A4Y7SCV2-F1
#
_entry.id   AF-A0A4Y7SCV2-F1
#
_cell.length_a   1.000
_cell.length_b   1.000
_cell.length_c   1.000
_cell.angle_alpha   90.00
_cell.angle_beta   90.00
_cell.angle_gamma   90.00
#
_symmetry.space_group_name_H-M   'P 1'
#
loop_
_entity.id
_entity.type
_entity.pdbx_description
1 polymer ?
#
loop_
_entity_poly.entity_id
_entity_poly.type
_entity_poly.pdbx_seq_one_letter_code
_entity_poly.pdbx_strand_id
1 'polypeptide(L)'
;MDDESDDGSDSDLSESESVVPRRDHETRHSHRSRNLVYASRQAYKKRLREATSEKDMWRVVHDMMYARRTFNAMPVVRLFESFQKRMNPSPSGHPSFNMDVLLCHQMTSDTIPERTVDQTADTVFSSPFTVDEIAAAKAHL
;
A
#
# COMPACT_ATOMS: atom_id res chain seq x y z
N MET A 1 -66.32 9.58 -33.20
CA MET A 1 -65.64 8.28 -33.32
C MET A 1 -64.18 8.61 -33.62
N ASP A 2 -63.46 9.23 -32.69
CA ASP A 2 -63.08 8.73 -31.36
C ASP A 2 -62.42 7.36 -31.51
N ASP A 3 -61.09 7.33 -31.52
CA ASP A 3 -60.38 6.63 -30.44
C ASP A 3 -58.95 7.16 -30.33
N GLU A 4 -58.67 7.74 -29.16
CA GLU A 4 -57.36 8.06 -28.63
C GLU A 4 -56.73 6.76 -28.11
N SER A 5 -55.44 6.52 -28.37
CA SER A 5 -54.62 5.71 -27.46
C SER A 5 -53.16 6.11 -27.62
N ASP A 6 -52.85 7.14 -26.85
CA ASP A 6 -51.58 7.39 -26.19
C ASP A 6 -51.14 6.14 -25.38
N ASP A 7 -49.92 5.68 -25.57
CA ASP A 7 -49.21 4.94 -24.52
C ASP A 7 -47.71 5.21 -24.65
N GLY A 8 -47.28 6.17 -23.83
CA GLY A 8 -45.88 6.40 -23.54
C GLY A 8 -45.32 5.27 -22.71
N SER A 9 -44.12 4.82 -23.08
CA SER A 9 -43.25 4.11 -22.14
C SER A 9 -41.82 4.61 -22.35
N ASP A 10 -41.58 5.77 -21.75
CA ASP A 10 -40.24 6.24 -21.38
C ASP A 10 -39.64 5.21 -20.41
N SER A 11 -38.76 4.38 -20.94
CA SER A 11 -37.94 3.49 -20.14
C SER A 11 -36.79 4.31 -19.57
N ASP A 12 -37.05 4.89 -18.41
CA ASP A 12 -36.07 5.57 -17.55
C ASP A 12 -35.00 4.55 -17.12
N LEU A 13 -33.91 4.49 -17.90
CA LEU A 13 -32.68 3.79 -17.59
C LEU A 13 -32.01 4.52 -16.42
N SER A 14 -32.52 4.25 -15.22
CA SER A 14 -31.86 4.57 -13.97
C SER A 14 -30.63 3.68 -13.84
N GLU A 15 -29.53 4.11 -14.50
CA GLU A 15 -28.17 3.69 -14.19
C GLU A 15 -27.93 3.96 -12.71
N SER A 16 -28.13 2.92 -11.93
CA SER A 16 -27.66 2.85 -10.56
C SER A 16 -26.13 2.75 -10.65
N GLU A 17 -25.48 3.92 -10.71
CA GLU A 17 -24.07 4.07 -10.44
C GLU A 17 -23.79 3.43 -9.08
N SER A 18 -23.34 2.17 -9.12
CA SER A 18 -22.73 1.54 -7.98
C SER A 18 -21.46 2.35 -7.68
N VAL A 19 -21.60 3.33 -6.80
CA VAL A 19 -20.49 4.08 -6.22
C VAL A 19 -19.67 3.05 -5.45
N VAL A 20 -18.74 2.41 -6.17
CA VAL A 20 -17.71 1.58 -5.57
C VAL A 20 -17.02 2.48 -4.56
N PRO A 21 -17.07 2.18 -3.25
CA PRO A 21 -16.35 2.96 -2.27
C PRO A 21 -14.89 2.91 -2.69
N ARG A 22 -14.35 4.05 -3.14
CA ARG A 22 -12.92 4.20 -3.38
C ARG A 22 -12.26 3.76 -2.09
N ARG A 23 -11.52 2.65 -2.15
CA ARG A 23 -10.70 2.19 -1.03
C ARG A 23 -9.87 3.39 -0.64
N ASP A 24 -10.20 3.99 0.50
CA ASP A 24 -9.38 4.99 1.13
C ASP A 24 -8.01 4.35 1.24
N HIS A 25 -7.10 4.82 0.40
CA HIS A 25 -5.70 4.47 0.52
C HIS A 25 -5.37 4.80 1.96
N GLU A 26 -5.11 3.76 2.76
CA GLU A 26 -4.47 3.89 4.06
C GLU A 26 -3.25 4.75 3.81
N THR A 27 -3.42 6.04 4.13
CA THR A 27 -2.37 7.02 4.02
C THR A 27 -1.35 6.54 5.01
N ARG A 28 -0.33 5.85 4.50
CA ARG A 28 0.82 5.34 5.23
C ARG A 28 1.14 6.36 6.30
N HIS A 29 0.81 6.04 7.54
CA HIS A 29 0.98 6.96 8.65
C HIS A 29 2.44 7.38 8.64
N SER A 30 2.73 8.59 8.17
CA SER A 30 4.03 9.21 8.37
C SER A 30 4.15 9.37 9.88
N HIS A 31 4.83 8.42 10.52
CA HIS A 31 4.85 8.15 11.96
C HIS A 31 5.48 9.25 12.83
N ARG A 32 5.62 10.47 12.32
CA ARG A 32 5.99 11.65 13.09
C ARG A 32 4.98 12.73 12.83
N SER A 33 4.13 13.00 13.82
CA SER A 33 3.31 14.20 13.80
C SER A 33 4.23 15.41 13.56
N ARG A 34 3.82 16.33 12.68
CA ARG A 34 4.56 17.57 12.40
C ARG A 34 5.01 18.27 13.69
N ASN A 35 4.20 18.16 14.73
CA ASN A 35 4.44 18.71 16.07
C ASN A 35 5.68 18.13 16.75
N LEU A 36 5.95 16.82 16.64
CA LEU A 36 7.15 16.20 17.23
C LEU A 36 8.43 16.62 16.51
N VAL A 37 8.37 16.73 15.19
CA VAL A 37 9.50 17.24 14.38
C VAL A 37 9.76 18.70 14.73
N TYR A 38 8.70 19.50 14.89
CA TYR A 38 8.82 20.89 15.28
C TYR A 38 9.42 21.04 16.69
N ALA A 39 8.92 20.28 17.67
CA ALA A 39 9.41 20.32 19.05
C ALA A 39 10.89 19.93 19.16
N SER A 40 11.30 18.84 18.48
CA SER A 40 12.71 18.43 18.45
C SER A 40 13.61 19.49 17.78
N ARG A 41 13.16 20.11 16.68
CA ARG A 41 13.89 21.20 16.04
C ARG A 41 14.05 22.43 16.94
N GLN A 42 13.02 22.80 17.70
CA GLN A 42 13.10 23.90 18.66
C GLN A 42 14.06 23.59 19.81
N ALA A 43 14.06 22.35 20.31
CA ALA A 43 15.00 21.92 21.35
C ALA A 43 16.46 21.99 20.87
N TYR A 44 16.77 21.50 19.67
CA TYR A 44 18.11 21.61 19.09
C TYR A 44 18.51 23.08 18.82
N LYS A 45 17.59 23.91 18.34
CA LYS A 45 17.83 25.34 18.12
C LYS A 45 18.19 26.06 19.42
N LYS A 46 17.54 25.72 20.53
CA LYS A 46 17.86 26.25 21.85
C LYS A 46 19.27 25.82 22.29
N ARG A 47 19.59 24.53 22.20
CA ARG A 47 20.92 23.98 22.54
C ARG A 47 22.06 24.61 21.72
N LEU A 48 21.83 24.89 20.44
CA LEU A 48 22.82 25.57 19.58
C LEU A 48 23.05 27.03 20.00
N ARG A 49 22.01 27.74 20.45
CA ARG A 49 22.14 29.12 20.95
C ARG A 49 22.85 29.20 22.30
N GLU A 50 22.70 28.17 23.12
CA GLU A 50 23.28 28.09 24.46
C GLU A 50 24.70 27.49 24.46
N ALA A 51 25.21 27.05 23.30
CA ALA A 51 26.56 26.51 23.19
C ALA A 51 27.61 27.61 23.40
N THR A 52 28.44 27.45 24.44
CA THR A 52 29.48 28.42 24.82
C THR A 52 30.83 28.15 24.15
N SER A 53 31.00 26.97 23.54
CA SER A 53 32.22 26.54 22.88
C SER A 53 31.93 25.85 21.55
N GLU A 54 32.86 25.95 20.62
CA GLU A 54 32.80 25.24 19.33
C GLU A 54 32.65 23.72 19.52
N LYS A 55 33.30 23.15 20.54
CA LYS A 55 33.18 21.73 20.89
C LYS A 55 31.75 21.35 21.29
N ASP A 56 31.03 22.25 21.94
CA ASP A 56 29.65 22.01 22.38
C ASP A 56 28.67 22.16 21.21
N MET A 57 28.93 23.12 20.33
CA MET A 57 28.21 23.24 19.05
C MET A 57 28.32 21.94 18.25
N TRP A 58 29.54 21.41 18.06
CA TRP A 58 29.75 20.18 17.31
C TRP A 58 29.11 18.96 17.97
N ARG A 59 29.06 18.89 19.31
CA ARG A 59 28.30 17.85 20.02
C ARG A 59 26.82 17.90 19.71
N VAL A 60 26.20 19.09 19.70
CA VAL A 60 24.77 19.24 19.37
C VAL A 60 24.50 18.89 17.91
N VAL A 61 25.39 19.26 16.98
CA VAL A 61 25.28 18.88 15.56
C VAL A 61 25.41 17.37 15.39
N HIS A 62 26.38 16.76 16.06
CA HIS A 62 26.57 15.31 16.04
C HIS A 62 25.33 14.59 16.59
N ASP A 63 24.75 15.05 17.70
CA ASP A 63 23.50 14.51 18.24
C ASP A 63 22.35 14.64 17.23
N MET A 64 22.27 15.75 16.48
CA MET A 64 21.23 15.93 15.47
C MET A 64 21.38 14.96 14.29
N MET A 65 22.62 14.70 13.85
CA MET A 65 22.94 13.81 12.72
C MET A 65 22.84 12.33 13.10
N TYR A 66 23.30 11.99 14.30
CA TYR A 66 23.47 10.61 14.77
C TYR A 66 22.58 10.27 15.96
N ALA A 67 21.50 11.03 16.19
CA ALA A 67 20.47 10.67 17.16
C ALA A 67 20.02 9.22 16.87
N ARG A 68 20.59 8.28 17.62
CA ARG A 68 20.12 6.90 17.64
C ARG A 68 18.65 7.00 17.96
N ARG A 69 17.82 6.36 17.14
CA ARG A 69 16.38 6.28 17.39
C ARG A 69 16.24 5.73 18.81
N THR A 70 15.94 6.60 19.77
CA THR A 70 15.51 6.17 21.08
C THR A 70 14.19 5.51 20.82
N PHE A 71 14.18 4.18 20.85
CA PHE A 71 12.94 3.43 20.84
C PHE A 71 12.16 3.94 22.05
N ASN A 72 11.09 4.70 21.80
CA ASN A 72 10.19 5.11 22.87
C ASN A 72 9.74 3.82 23.54
N ALA A 73 10.02 3.68 24.83
CA ALA A 73 9.56 2.53 25.61
C ALA A 73 8.04 2.46 25.45
N MET A 74 7.57 1.48 24.68
CA MET A 74 6.15 1.30 24.44
C MET A 74 5.54 0.76 25.73
N PRO A 75 4.48 1.36 26.29
CA PRO A 75 3.82 0.83 27.47
C PRO A 75 3.41 -0.62 27.23
N VAL A 76 3.63 -1.49 28.23
CA VAL A 76 3.33 -2.94 28.14
C VAL A 76 1.88 -3.18 27.71
N VAL A 77 0.95 -2.32 28.12
CA VAL A 77 -0.46 -2.37 27.73
C VAL A 77 -0.64 -2.29 26.22
N ARG A 78 0.09 -1.41 25.52
CA ARG A 78 0.01 -1.29 24.05
C ARG A 78 0.65 -2.48 23.33
N LEU A 79 1.66 -3.10 23.92
CA LEU A 79 2.23 -4.35 23.41
C LEU A 79 1.22 -5.49 23.54
N PHE A 80 0.53 -5.59 24.68
CA PHE A 80 -0.53 -6.58 24.88
C PHE A 80 -1.68 -6.40 23.89
N GLU A 81 -2.21 -5.19 23.73
CA GLU A 81 -3.29 -4.89 22.78
C GLU A 81 -2.89 -5.22 21.34
N SER A 82 -1.68 -4.83 20.92
CA SER A 82 -1.19 -5.12 19.57
C SER A 82 -0.94 -6.61 19.34
N PHE A 83 -0.45 -7.32 20.36
CA PHE A 83 -0.29 -8.77 20.32
C PHE A 83 -1.63 -9.49 20.25
N GLN A 84 -2.59 -9.11 21.09
CA GLN A 84 -3.93 -9.69 21.11
C GLN A 84 -4.65 -9.48 19.77
N LYS A 85 -4.54 -8.30 19.16
CA LYS A 85 -5.08 -8.00 17.83
C LYS A 85 -4.46 -8.85 16.71
N ARG A 86 -3.19 -9.25 16.86
CA ARG A 86 -2.48 -10.11 15.88
C ARG A 86 -2.79 -11.58 16.07
N MET A 87 -2.94 -12.04 17.31
CA MET A 87 -3.26 -13.44 17.62
C MET A 87 -4.72 -13.75 17.36
N ASN A 88 -5.59 -12.76 17.57
CA ASN A 88 -7.01 -12.84 17.27
C ASN A 88 -7.32 -11.73 16.27
N PRO A 89 -6.86 -11.85 15.01
CA PRO A 89 -7.38 -10.95 13.98
C PRO A 89 -8.90 -11.09 14.05
N SER A 90 -9.60 -9.96 14.07
CA SER A 90 -11.05 -10.00 13.83
C SER A 90 -11.24 -10.91 12.62
N PRO A 91 -12.17 -11.87 12.65
CA PRO A 91 -12.54 -12.57 11.45
C PRO A 91 -13.15 -11.50 10.54
N SER A 92 -12.29 -10.78 9.80
CA SER A 92 -12.62 -10.23 8.52
C SER A 92 -13.13 -11.46 7.81
N GLY A 93 -14.46 -11.60 7.78
CA GLY A 93 -15.09 -12.80 7.26
C GLY A 93 -14.34 -13.11 6.00
N HIS A 94 -13.69 -14.28 5.96
CA HIS A 94 -13.10 -14.74 4.71
C HIS A 94 -14.19 -14.45 3.69
N PRO A 95 -13.94 -13.62 2.66
CA PRO A 95 -14.96 -13.34 1.67
C PRO A 95 -15.44 -14.73 1.27
N SER A 96 -16.72 -14.99 1.59
CA SER A 96 -17.32 -16.31 1.42
C SER A 96 -16.88 -16.81 0.06
N PHE A 97 -16.39 -18.05 0.01
CA PHE A 97 -15.80 -18.60 -1.20
C PHE A 97 -16.65 -18.23 -2.42
N ASN A 98 -16.11 -17.37 -3.28
CA ASN A 98 -16.86 -16.80 -4.38
C ASN A 98 -16.70 -17.73 -5.58
N MET A 99 -17.73 -18.54 -5.82
CA MET A 99 -17.78 -19.48 -6.94
C MET A 99 -17.60 -18.79 -8.28
N ASP A 100 -18.11 -17.57 -8.44
CA ASP A 100 -18.03 -16.83 -9.70
C ASP A 100 -16.58 -16.42 -9.99
N VAL A 101 -15.83 -16.04 -8.95
CA VAL A 101 -14.40 -15.75 -9.06
C VAL A 101 -13.63 -17.00 -9.44
N LEU A 102 -13.93 -18.16 -8.83
CA LEU A 102 -13.31 -19.43 -9.21
C LEU A 102 -13.60 -19.78 -10.68
N LEU A 103 -14.85 -19.67 -11.11
CA LEU A 103 -15.25 -19.98 -12.49
C LEU A 103 -14.59 -19.03 -13.48
N CYS A 104 -14.51 -17.73 -13.15
CA CYS A 104 -13.80 -16.74 -13.96
C CYS A 104 -12.31 -17.09 -14.10
N HIS A 105 -11.65 -17.50 -13.00
CA HIS A 105 -10.25 -17.96 -13.05
C HIS A 105 -10.09 -19.23 -13.89
N GLN A 106 -11.03 -20.18 -13.80
CA GLN A 106 -11.00 -21.40 -14.57
C GLN A 106 -11.14 -21.11 -16.08
N MET A 107 -12.14 -20.32 -16.47
CA MET A 107 -12.31 -19.89 -17.86
C MET A 107 -11.11 -19.09 -18.38
N THR A 108 -10.50 -18.26 -17.53
CA THR A 108 -9.29 -17.52 -17.93
C THR A 108 -8.11 -18.47 -18.12
N SER A 109 -7.94 -19.47 -17.25
CA SER A 109 -6.90 -20.48 -17.39
C SER A 109 -7.07 -21.29 -18.67
N ASP A 110 -8.31 -21.65 -19.00
CA ASP A 110 -8.63 -22.44 -20.20
C ASP A 110 -8.42 -21.65 -21.51
N THR A 111 -8.40 -20.31 -21.43
CA THR A 111 -8.15 -19.43 -22.59
C THR A 111 -6.67 -19.08 -22.78
N ILE A 112 -5.80 -19.40 -21.81
CA ILE A 112 -4.36 -19.21 -21.98
C ILE A 112 -3.81 -20.35 -22.85
N PRO A 113 -3.20 -20.04 -24.01
CA PRO A 113 -2.61 -21.08 -24.86
C PRO A 113 -1.46 -21.76 -24.12
N GLU A 114 -1.36 -23.09 -24.24
CA GLU A 114 -0.25 -23.89 -23.65
C GLU A 114 1.14 -23.37 -24.04
N ARG A 115 1.22 -22.71 -25.20
CA ARG A 115 2.43 -22.10 -25.70
C ARG A 115 2.14 -20.70 -26.22
N THR A 116 2.62 -19.69 -25.50
CA THR A 116 2.67 -18.31 -25.98
C THR A 116 3.89 -18.16 -26.89
N VAL A 117 3.67 -18.24 -28.21
CA VAL A 117 4.71 -17.89 -29.20
C VAL A 117 4.45 -16.47 -29.66
N ASP A 118 5.43 -15.60 -29.46
CA ASP A 118 5.39 -14.26 -30.04
C ASP A 118 5.53 -14.36 -31.56
N GLN A 119 4.48 -13.98 -32.28
CA GLN A 119 4.49 -13.92 -33.74
C GLN A 119 4.69 -12.48 -34.25
N THR A 120 4.88 -11.51 -33.37
CA THR A 120 5.14 -10.12 -33.77
C THR A 120 6.55 -9.99 -34.36
N ALA A 121 6.69 -9.17 -35.40
CA ALA A 121 7.98 -8.96 -36.08
C ALA A 121 9.04 -8.34 -35.15
N ASP A 122 8.60 -7.65 -34.09
CA ASP A 122 9.45 -6.96 -33.14
C ASP A 122 9.83 -7.80 -31.91
N THR A 123 9.32 -9.04 -31.78
CA THR A 123 9.57 -9.94 -30.63
C THR A 123 9.44 -9.20 -29.29
N VAL A 124 8.23 -8.68 -29.03
CA VAL A 124 7.92 -7.85 -27.87
C VAL A 124 7.98 -8.64 -26.55
N PHE A 125 7.78 -9.95 -26.58
CA PHE A 125 7.95 -10.79 -25.39
C PHE A 125 9.43 -11.05 -25.09
N SER A 126 9.85 -10.74 -23.87
CA SER A 126 11.16 -11.14 -23.36
C SER A 126 11.32 -12.66 -23.46
N SER A 127 12.45 -13.12 -24.00
CA SER A 127 12.78 -14.54 -24.00
C SER A 127 12.75 -15.10 -22.57
N PRO A 128 12.33 -16.37 -22.38
CA PRO A 128 12.47 -17.01 -21.08
C PRO A 128 13.92 -16.91 -20.61
N PHE A 129 14.13 -16.59 -19.33
CA PHE A 129 15.47 -16.49 -18.76
C PHE A 129 16.21 -17.81 -18.94
N THR A 130 17.40 -17.72 -19.50
CA THR A 130 18.33 -18.84 -19.59
C THR A 130 18.85 -19.23 -18.21
N VAL A 131 19.29 -20.48 -18.06
CA VAL A 131 19.89 -20.97 -16.80
C VAL A 131 21.08 -20.10 -16.38
N ASP A 132 21.84 -19.60 -17.36
CA ASP A 132 23.01 -18.73 -17.14
C ASP A 132 22.61 -17.34 -16.61
N GLU A 133 21.55 -16.74 -17.14
CA GLU A 133 21.01 -15.46 -16.65
C GLU A 133 20.48 -15.59 -15.22
N ILE A 134 19.83 -16.70 -14.90
CA ILE A 134 19.36 -16.99 -13.54
C ILE A 134 20.56 -17.15 -12.59
N ALA A 135 21.63 -17.83 -13.02
CA ALA A 135 22.84 -17.99 -12.23
C ALA A 135 23.55 -16.66 -11.99
N ALA A 136 23.65 -15.80 -13.01
CA ALA A 136 24.22 -14.46 -12.91
C ALA A 136 23.42 -13.57 -11.93
N ALA A 137 22.08 -13.57 -12.02
CA ALA A 137 21.24 -12.81 -11.10
C ALA A 137 21.38 -13.29 -9.64
N LYS A 138 21.49 -14.61 -9.42
CA LYS A 138 21.71 -15.20 -8.09
C LYS A 138 23.06 -14.84 -7.47
N ALA A 139 24.10 -14.63 -8.28
CA ALA A 139 25.42 -14.27 -7.78
C ALA A 139 25.48 -12.85 -7.16
N HIS A 140 24.46 -12.03 -7.39
CA HIS A 140 24.35 -10.65 -6.89
C HIS A 140 23.36 -10.48 -5.72
N LEU A 141 22.76 -11.57 -5.22
CA LEU A 141 21.96 -11.60 -3.99
C LEU A 141 22.83 -12.02 -2.80
#